data_AF-A9KMW3-F1
#
_entry.id   AF-A9KMW3-F1
#
_cell.length_a   1.000
_cell.length_b   1.000
_cell.length_c   1.000
_cell.angle_alpha   90.00
_cell.angle_beta   90.00
_cell.angle_gamma   90.00
#
_symmetry.space_group_name_H-M   'P 1'
#
loop_
_entity.id
_entity.type
_entity.pdbx_description
1 polymer ?
#
loop_
_entity_poly.entity_id
_entity_poly.type
_entity_poly.pdbx_seq_one_letter_code
_entity_poly.pdbx_strand_id
1 'polypeptide(L)'
;MFFRDKPVKSNHDKYKGKANKELYDLCKQKEKERKAERISYLEIISQNLMLPPDIIAGAPIVTINGRNSISIENHRKIMEYTGEKIKISTKICNLCIEGKNLKITYYTKEELKVTGIIHSVYYQQGA
;
A
#
# COMPACT_ATOMS: atom_id res chain seq x y z
N MET A 1 -3.03 42.20 31.63
CA MET A 1 -4.26 41.40 31.61
C MET A 1 -4.28 40.67 30.27
N PHE A 2 -3.87 39.39 30.22
CA PHE A 2 -3.78 38.62 28.97
C PHE A 2 -4.99 37.69 28.86
N PHE A 3 -5.89 37.97 27.91
CA PHE A 3 -6.95 37.04 27.54
C PHE A 3 -6.32 35.89 26.74
N ARG A 4 -6.39 34.66 27.28
CA ARG A 4 -6.11 33.43 26.54
C ARG A 4 -7.39 33.00 25.83
N ASP A 5 -7.41 33.05 24.51
CA ASP A 5 -8.48 32.43 23.74
C ASP A 5 -8.52 30.93 24.01
N LYS A 6 -9.72 30.42 24.33
CA LYS A 6 -9.94 28.98 24.50
C LYS A 6 -9.86 28.31 23.11
N PRO A 7 -9.16 27.17 22.97
CA PRO A 7 -9.10 26.48 21.68
C PRO A 7 -10.50 26.00 21.28
N VAL A 8 -10.91 26.32 20.05
CA VAL A 8 -12.12 25.77 19.43
C VAL A 8 -11.91 24.27 19.28
N LYS A 9 -12.49 23.47 20.17
CA LYS A 9 -12.54 22.02 20.00
C LYS A 9 -13.57 21.70 18.92
N SER A 10 -13.12 21.07 17.84
CA SER A 10 -14.01 20.58 16.78
C SER A 10 -15.06 19.64 17.39
N ASN A 11 -16.34 19.90 17.09
CA ASN A 11 -17.46 19.04 17.49
C ASN A 11 -17.50 17.69 16.73
N HIS A 12 -16.55 17.46 15.82
CA HIS A 12 -16.49 16.30 14.94
C HIS A 12 -16.45 14.96 15.70
N ASP A 13 -15.71 14.85 16.81
CA ASP A 13 -15.62 13.58 17.55
C ASP A 13 -16.91 13.27 18.33
N LYS A 14 -17.68 14.29 18.75
CA LYS A 14 -19.00 14.10 19.38
C LYS A 14 -20.08 13.69 18.38
N TYR A 15 -20.03 14.21 17.14
CA TYR A 15 -20.99 13.85 16.08
C TYR A 15 -20.63 12.54 15.36
N LYS A 16 -19.34 12.16 15.32
CA LYS A 16 -18.86 10.85 14.82
C LYS A 16 -19.57 9.66 15.46
N GLY A 17 -19.89 9.74 16.76
CA GLY A 17 -20.48 8.64 17.52
C GLY A 17 -22.01 8.60 17.57
N LYS A 18 -22.73 9.67 17.18
CA LYS A 18 -24.19 9.76 17.37
C LYS A 18 -25.02 9.79 16.09
N ALA A 19 -24.56 10.45 15.02
CA ALA A 19 -25.40 10.65 13.82
C ALA A 19 -25.31 9.51 12.79
N ASN A 20 -24.17 8.81 12.75
CA ASN A 20 -23.89 7.78 11.72
C ASN A 20 -23.33 6.48 12.29
N LYS A 21 -23.60 6.18 13.58
CA LYS A 21 -23.04 5.01 14.28
C LYS A 21 -23.33 3.70 13.54
N GLU A 22 -24.57 3.53 13.07
CA GLU A 22 -25.00 2.38 12.28
C GLU A 22 -24.21 2.24 10.97
N LEU A 23 -23.94 3.36 10.28
CA LEU A 23 -23.13 3.38 9.06
C LEU A 23 -21.69 2.93 9.31
N TYR A 24 -21.08 3.39 10.43
CA TYR A 24 -19.74 2.98 10.83
C TYR A 24 -19.70 1.50 11.23
N ASP A 25 -20.69 1.03 12.00
CA ASP A 25 -20.81 -0.36 12.41
C ASP A 25 -20.99 -1.27 11.18
N LEU A 26 -21.82 -0.86 10.21
CA LEU A 26 -22.02 -1.56 8.93
C LEU A 26 -20.73 -1.64 8.10
N CYS A 27 -19.98 -0.54 7.97
CA CYS A 27 -18.68 -0.54 7.28
C CYS A 27 -17.68 -1.48 7.96
N LYS A 28 -17.66 -1.48 9.30
CA LYS A 28 -16.77 -2.34 10.10
C LYS A 28 -17.18 -3.82 10.00
N GLN A 29 -18.48 -4.10 9.93
CA GLN A 29 -19.04 -5.43 9.72
C GLN A 29 -18.68 -5.95 8.33
N LYS A 30 -18.88 -5.15 7.28
CA LYS A 30 -18.46 -5.46 5.90
C LYS A 30 -16.96 -5.71 5.79
N GLU A 31 -16.13 -4.93 6.48
CA GLU A 31 -14.69 -5.18 6.51
C GLU A 31 -14.33 -6.51 7.20
N LYS A 32 -15.05 -6.88 8.26
CA LYS A 32 -14.85 -8.15 8.99
C LYS A 32 -15.30 -9.35 8.16
N GLU A 33 -16.45 -9.25 7.49
CA GLU A 33 -16.96 -10.24 6.54
C GLU A 33 -16.00 -10.44 5.38
N ARG A 34 -15.55 -9.35 4.73
CA ARG A 34 -14.58 -9.41 3.63
C ARG A 34 -13.23 -10.00 4.05
N LYS A 35 -12.82 -9.82 5.31
CA LYS A 35 -11.64 -10.48 5.89
C LYS A 35 -11.89 -11.97 6.12
N ALA A 36 -13.05 -12.36 6.63
CA ALA A 36 -13.41 -13.76 6.88
C ALA A 36 -13.53 -14.54 5.56
N GLU A 37 -14.21 -13.97 4.56
CA GLU A 37 -14.27 -14.51 3.21
C GLU A 37 -12.86 -14.73 2.64
N ARG A 38 -11.98 -13.73 2.77
CA ARG A 38 -10.60 -13.87 2.29
C ARG A 38 -9.85 -15.01 2.98
N ILE A 39 -10.11 -15.28 4.27
CA ILE A 39 -9.51 -16.40 5.00
C ILE A 39 -10.06 -17.73 4.47
N SER A 40 -11.37 -17.88 4.32
CA SER A 40 -11.97 -19.11 3.80
C SER A 40 -11.55 -19.40 2.36
N TYR A 41 -11.46 -18.38 1.50
CA TYR A 41 -10.93 -18.53 0.15
C TYR A 41 -9.47 -19.00 0.13
N LEU A 42 -8.63 -18.49 1.05
CA LEU A 42 -7.23 -18.94 1.16
C LEU A 42 -7.12 -20.38 1.67
N GLU A 43 -8.00 -20.81 2.58
CA GLU A 43 -8.08 -22.21 3.02
C GLU A 43 -8.47 -23.13 1.88
N ILE A 44 -9.50 -22.78 1.10
CA ILE A 44 -9.93 -23.56 -0.09
C ILE A 44 -8.81 -23.65 -1.12
N ILE A 45 -8.10 -22.55 -1.39
CA ILE A 45 -6.97 -22.54 -2.31
C ILE A 45 -5.83 -23.40 -1.77
N SER A 46 -5.45 -23.27 -0.50
CA SER A 46 -4.39 -24.07 0.14
C SER A 46 -4.65 -25.57 0.06
N GLN A 47 -5.91 -25.99 0.25
CA GLN A 47 -6.30 -27.42 0.23
C GLN A 47 -6.35 -28.01 -1.20
N ASN A 48 -6.66 -27.20 -2.22
CA ASN A 48 -6.93 -27.70 -3.58
C ASN A 48 -5.86 -27.32 -4.62
N LEU A 49 -5.13 -26.24 -4.41
CA LEU A 49 -4.06 -25.76 -5.26
C LEU A 49 -2.82 -25.55 -4.40
N MET A 50 -1.79 -26.38 -4.59
CA MET A 50 -0.46 -26.18 -3.98
C MET A 50 0.24 -24.92 -4.54
N LEU A 51 -0.38 -23.74 -4.38
CA LEU A 51 0.16 -22.48 -4.86
C LEU A 51 1.38 -22.09 -4.03
N PRO A 52 2.43 -21.56 -4.67
CA PRO A 52 3.58 -21.02 -3.96
C PRO A 52 3.17 -19.99 -2.88
N PRO A 53 3.79 -20.04 -1.68
CA PRO A 53 3.48 -19.13 -0.58
C PRO A 53 3.52 -17.65 -0.94
N ASP A 54 4.41 -17.25 -1.87
CA ASP A 54 4.57 -15.86 -2.30
C ASP A 54 3.35 -15.31 -3.06
N ILE A 55 2.66 -16.17 -3.81
CA ILE A 55 1.42 -15.80 -4.53
C ILE A 55 0.32 -15.54 -3.50
N ILE A 56 0.18 -16.43 -2.51
CA ILE A 56 -0.78 -16.28 -1.41
C ILE A 56 -0.47 -15.03 -0.57
N ALA A 57 0.81 -14.78 -0.33
CA ALA A 57 1.28 -13.61 0.42
C ALA A 57 1.04 -12.29 -0.33
N GLY A 58 0.90 -12.32 -1.66
CA GLY A 58 0.85 -11.12 -2.50
C GLY A 58 2.20 -10.41 -2.53
N ALA A 59 3.27 -11.19 -2.75
CA ALA A 59 4.62 -10.67 -2.91
C ALA A 59 4.69 -9.65 -4.06
N PRO A 60 5.57 -8.63 -3.98
CA PRO A 60 5.75 -7.69 -5.06
C PRO A 60 6.30 -8.39 -6.30
N ILE A 61 5.73 -8.07 -7.46
CA ILE A 61 6.24 -8.52 -8.75
C ILE A 61 6.95 -7.32 -9.36
N VAL A 62 8.23 -7.52 -9.69
CA VAL A 62 9.09 -6.49 -10.27
C VAL A 62 9.53 -6.94 -11.65
N THR A 63 9.03 -6.26 -12.68
CA THR A 63 9.36 -6.54 -14.08
C THR A 63 10.26 -5.44 -14.61
N ILE A 64 11.47 -5.79 -15.05
CA ILE A 64 12.50 -4.85 -15.48
C ILE A 64 12.67 -4.97 -17.00
N ASN A 65 12.41 -3.87 -17.73
CA ASN A 65 12.62 -3.80 -19.18
C ASN A 65 13.83 -2.92 -19.48
N GLY A 66 14.99 -3.58 -19.64
CA GLY A 66 16.28 -2.93 -19.78
C GLY A 66 16.64 -2.06 -18.56
N ARG A 67 17.58 -1.13 -18.72
CA ARG A 67 17.98 -0.21 -17.65
C ARG A 67 17.04 1.00 -17.52
N ASN A 68 15.98 1.05 -18.33
CA ASN A 68 15.24 2.29 -18.58
C ASN A 68 13.86 2.29 -17.94
N SER A 69 13.31 1.12 -17.59
CA SER A 69 11.99 1.05 -16.99
C SER A 69 11.76 -0.16 -16.11
N ILE A 70 10.97 0.03 -15.05
CA ILE A 70 10.52 -0.98 -14.11
C ILE A 70 9.01 -0.87 -13.96
N SER A 71 8.34 -2.01 -13.97
CA SER A 71 6.94 -2.17 -13.56
C SER A 71 6.89 -2.86 -12.19
N ILE A 72 6.07 -2.35 -11.27
CA ILE A 72 5.88 -2.90 -9.92
C ILE A 72 4.40 -3.17 -9.68
N GLU A 73 4.06 -4.42 -9.44
CA GLU A 73 2.72 -4.84 -8.99
C GLU A 73 2.72 -5.14 -7.48
N ASN A 74 1.54 -5.28 -6.89
CA ASN A 74 1.35 -5.53 -5.45
C ASN A 74 2.03 -4.49 -4.54
N HIS A 75 2.12 -3.25 -5.02
CA HIS A 75 2.57 -2.12 -4.22
C HIS A 75 1.46 -1.61 -3.30
N ARG A 76 1.83 -1.03 -2.15
CA ARG A 76 0.88 -0.39 -1.21
C ARG A 76 0.93 1.11 -1.28
N LYS A 77 2.13 1.68 -1.15
CA LYS A 77 2.35 3.13 -1.12
C LYS A 77 3.77 3.48 -1.52
N ILE A 78 3.93 4.66 -2.10
CA ILE A 78 5.23 5.28 -2.33
C ILE A 78 5.66 5.95 -1.01
N MET A 79 6.86 5.61 -0.53
CA MET A 79 7.44 6.11 0.72
C MET A 79 8.42 7.26 0.48
N GLU A 80 9.14 7.21 -0.63
CA GLU A 80 10.12 8.20 -1.03
C GLU A 80 10.10 8.31 -2.56
N TYR A 81 10.14 9.53 -3.08
CA TYR A 81 10.19 9.76 -4.51
C TYR A 81 11.08 10.96 -4.82
N THR A 82 12.24 10.67 -5.41
CA THR A 82 13.19 11.66 -5.93
C THR A 82 13.66 11.22 -7.32
N GLY A 83 14.38 12.10 -8.01
CA GLY A 83 14.99 11.77 -9.30
C GLY A 83 16.11 10.72 -9.21
N GLU A 84 16.56 10.36 -8.00
CA GLU A 84 17.67 9.43 -7.77
C GLU A 84 17.25 8.18 -7.00
N LYS A 85 16.14 8.24 -6.27
CA LYS A 85 15.65 7.16 -5.42
C LYS A 85 14.13 7.12 -5.35
N ILE A 86 13.58 5.92 -5.52
CA ILE A 86 12.17 5.63 -5.29
C ILE A 86 12.07 4.48 -4.30
N LYS A 87 11.34 4.70 -3.21
CA LYS A 87 11.06 3.68 -2.20
C LYS A 87 9.58 3.37 -2.18
N ILE A 88 9.23 2.11 -2.32
CA ILE A 88 7.86 1.61 -2.40
C ILE A 88 7.64 0.63 -1.25
N SER A 89 6.58 0.82 -0.48
CA SER A 89 6.15 -0.16 0.50
C SER A 89 5.26 -1.19 -0.18
N THR A 90 5.51 -2.46 0.12
CA THR A 90 4.72 -3.61 -0.35
C THR A 90 4.11 -4.30 0.87
N LYS A 91 3.43 -5.43 0.66
CA LYS A 91 2.84 -6.18 1.77
C LYS A 91 3.87 -6.84 2.69
N ILE A 92 5.00 -7.27 2.14
CA ILE A 92 6.01 -8.08 2.83
C ILE A 92 7.31 -7.33 3.11
N CYS A 93 7.66 -6.34 2.30
CA CYS A 93 8.93 -5.60 2.42
C CYS A 93 8.85 -4.20 1.78
N ASN A 94 9.94 -3.45 1.88
CA ASN A 94 10.12 -2.24 1.08
C ASN A 94 10.99 -2.55 -0.14
N LEU A 95 10.58 -2.06 -1.31
CA LEU A 95 11.34 -2.10 -2.54
C LEU A 95 12.00 -0.74 -2.77
N CYS A 96 13.31 -0.73 -2.99
CA CYS A 96 14.10 0.45 -3.30
C CYS A 96 14.61 0.37 -4.74
N ILE A 97 14.47 1.48 -5.47
CA ILE A 97 15.00 1.66 -6.81
C ILE A 97 15.90 2.90 -6.76
N GLU A 98 17.17 2.76 -7.13
CA GLU A 98 18.11 3.88 -7.19
C GLU A 98 18.64 4.06 -8.62
N GLY A 99 18.94 5.30 -8.98
CA GLY A 99 19.23 5.66 -10.37
C GLY A 99 19.43 7.14 -10.61
N LYS A 100 19.18 7.57 -11.85
CA LYS A 100 19.17 8.98 -12.28
C LYS A 100 17.94 9.29 -13.11
N ASN A 101 17.41 10.50 -12.95
CA ASN A 101 16.20 10.98 -13.63
C ASN A 101 15.03 9.99 -13.53
N LEU A 102 14.87 9.37 -12.35
CA LEU A 102 13.78 8.46 -12.06
C LEU A 102 12.44 9.21 -12.06
N LYS A 103 11.46 8.68 -12.80
CA LYS A 103 10.13 9.24 -12.96
C LYS A 103 9.08 8.16 -12.92
N ILE A 104 8.04 8.39 -12.12
CA ILE A 104 6.83 7.57 -12.17
C ILE A 104 6.00 8.05 -13.36
N THR A 105 5.89 7.22 -14.40
CA THR A 105 5.13 7.55 -15.62
C THR A 105 3.66 7.17 -15.52
N TYR A 106 3.33 6.22 -14.65
CA TYR A 106 1.96 5.77 -14.42
C TYR A 106 1.86 5.11 -13.04
N TYR A 107 0.74 5.33 -12.35
CA TYR A 107 0.45 4.79 -11.03
C TYR A 107 -1.03 4.48 -10.89
N THR A 108 -1.38 3.20 -10.87
CA THR A 108 -2.73 2.74 -10.51
C THR A 108 -2.65 1.80 -9.33
N LYS A 109 -3.82 1.30 -8.91
CA LYS A 109 -3.93 0.27 -7.87
C LYS A 109 -3.24 -1.05 -8.24
N GLU A 110 -3.12 -1.36 -9.53
CA GLU A 110 -2.64 -2.65 -10.01
C GLU A 110 -1.14 -2.62 -10.27
N GLU A 111 -0.66 -1.55 -10.90
CA GLU A 111 0.72 -1.45 -11.35
C GLU A 111 1.27 -0.01 -11.20
N LEU A 112 2.55 0.08 -10.87
CA LEU A 112 3.34 1.30 -10.84
C LEU A 112 4.44 1.19 -11.90
N LYS A 113 4.56 2.18 -12.78
CA LYS A 113 5.63 2.25 -13.79
C LYS A 113 6.63 3.34 -13.45
N VAL A 114 7.90 2.95 -13.35
CA VAL A 114 9.06 3.83 -13.17
C VAL A 114 9.88 3.81 -14.45
N THR A 115 10.35 4.98 -14.86
CA THR A 115 11.32 5.17 -15.96
C THR A 115 12.51 6.00 -15.49
N GLY A 116 13.63 5.93 -16.19
CA GLY A 116 14.85 6.68 -15.85
C GLY A 116 16.10 5.89 -16.22
N ILE A 117 17.21 6.13 -15.54
CA ILE A 117 18.40 5.26 -15.61
C ILE A 117 18.51 4.50 -14.30
N ILE A 118 18.23 3.20 -14.32
CA ILE A 118 18.19 2.35 -13.13
C ILE A 118 19.59 1.84 -12.82
N HIS A 119 20.07 2.06 -11.60
CA HIS A 119 21.38 1.57 -11.12
C HIS A 119 21.23 0.30 -10.30
N SER A 120 20.26 0.29 -9.38
CA SER A 120 20.03 -0.83 -8.48
C SER A 120 18.55 -0.96 -8.15
N VAL A 121 18.15 -2.19 -7.87
CA VAL A 121 16.85 -2.55 -7.33
C VAL A 121 17.10 -3.53 -6.20
N TYR A 122 16.61 -3.24 -5.01
CA TYR A 122 16.88 -4.06 -3.84
C TYR A 122 15.74 -4.01 -2.83
N TYR A 123 15.61 -5.09 -2.06
CA TYR A 123 14.65 -5.18 -0.98
C TYR A 123 15.26 -4.70 0.33
N GLN A 124 14.46 -4.03 1.14
CA GLN A 124 14.78 -3.65 2.50
C GLN A 124 13.68 -4.18 3.43
N GLN A 125 14.04 -4.66 4.62
CA GLN A 125 13.07 -5.11 5.62
C GLN A 125 12.02 -4.01 5.86
N GLY A 126 10.75 -4.38 5.83
CA GLY A 126 9.66 -3.50 6.26
C GLY A 126 9.77 -3.24 7.76
N ALA A 127 9.60 -1.98 8.17
CA ALA A 127 9.39 -1.64 9.58
C ALA A 127 7.96 -1.99 9.99
#